data_AF-A0A7W8FZE7-F1
#
_entry.id   AF-A0A7W8FZE7-F1
#
_cell.length_a   1.000
_cell.length_b   1.000
_cell.length_c   1.000
_cell.angle_alpha   90.00
_cell.angle_beta   90.00
_cell.angle_gamma   90.00
#
_symmetry.space_group_name_H-M   'P 1'
#
loop_
_entity.id
_entity.type
_entity.pdbx_description
1 polymer ?
#
loop_
_entity_poly.entity_id
_entity_poly.type
_entity_poly.pdbx_seq_one_letter_code
_entity_poly.pdbx_strand_id
1 'polypeptide(L)'
;MTHELDLDALRGRWSAIDTRLDASLELNLAALRASLSQRMHAAFRRHSAWLLAALAFDAVALLLLAMFGIAHRNEPAHALGALALLLLMAMEAATDVHAWRTLRRFDFDAPVLEVRARLAALRARRLRTTGAFILFSVALWWPFVAVLFEGLFGVDLYRVLHWSVPAINLGVGLLLVPLAAWIARLLARRYRGDAGFEQFLDDAAGKSWSAASNRWSAYADTTAAIARGDGAALLQSQVDRESLLRGVAAPLRSLRHSLWLGIALTALPLLAIALFNMGHGGVARFLVPGLLLHLLCIAHMVANIAHLHAVRRLEFGAPPARLAAAVTWMAQRRERLARWTLVLAPLFVLPAAVVLTKAAFGIDLFVALPPGLWLAVGVAAACASLLLARARARFAAPLLAAIGTGCLGSSRRLADALAAHAPADTG
;
A
#
# COMPACT_ATOMS: atom_id res chain seq x y z
N MET A 1 72.09 -5.46 -26.13
CA MET A 1 70.94 -4.73 -26.70
C MET A 1 69.89 -4.63 -25.63
N THR A 2 70.02 -3.65 -24.75
CA THR A 2 68.97 -3.27 -23.80
C THR A 2 67.85 -2.66 -24.62
N HIS A 3 66.68 -3.29 -24.61
CA HIS A 3 65.45 -2.65 -25.07
C HIS A 3 65.23 -1.44 -24.17
N GLU A 4 65.67 -0.27 -24.62
CA GLU A 4 65.30 1.00 -24.02
C GLU A 4 63.78 1.09 -24.23
N LEU A 5 63.04 0.80 -23.17
CA LEU A 5 61.60 0.97 -23.12
C LEU A 5 61.32 2.44 -23.41
N ASP A 6 60.82 2.71 -24.61
CA ASP A 6 60.43 4.05 -25.06
C ASP A 6 59.26 4.54 -24.20
N LEU A 7 59.62 5.23 -23.11
CA LEU A 7 58.69 5.78 -22.14
C LEU A 7 57.75 6.80 -22.77
N ASP A 8 58.20 7.50 -23.81
CA ASP A 8 57.38 8.49 -24.51
C ASP A 8 56.31 7.81 -25.38
N ALA A 9 56.63 6.67 -26.00
CA ALA A 9 55.62 5.84 -26.66
C ALA A 9 54.57 5.29 -25.68
N LEU A 10 54.96 4.88 -24.47
CA LEU A 10 54.02 4.44 -23.43
C LEU A 10 53.14 5.60 -22.92
N ARG A 11 53.71 6.79 -22.69
CA ARG A 11 52.96 8.00 -22.33
C ARG A 11 51.96 8.40 -23.42
N GLY A 12 52.38 8.35 -24.68
CA GLY A 12 51.51 8.63 -25.83
C GLY A 12 50.32 7.67 -25.91
N ARG A 13 50.57 6.36 -25.73
CA ARG A 13 49.49 5.36 -25.67
C ARG A 13 48.55 5.56 -24.49
N TRP A 14 49.09 5.88 -23.31
CA TRP A 14 48.29 6.15 -22.12
C TRP A 14 47.36 7.37 -22.32
N SER A 15 47.90 8.48 -22.83
CA SER A 15 47.10 9.69 -23.12
C SER A 15 46.03 9.44 -24.18
N ALA A 16 46.33 8.66 -25.22
CA ALA A 16 45.33 8.29 -26.24
C ALA A 16 44.21 7.40 -25.69
N ILE A 17 44.53 6.48 -24.77
CA ILE A 17 43.54 5.65 -24.06
C ILE A 17 42.66 6.54 -23.17
N ASP A 18 43.27 7.46 -22.43
CA ASP A 18 42.58 8.40 -21.54
C ASP A 18 41.57 9.27 -22.32
N THR A 19 42.03 9.88 -23.42
CA THR A 19 41.16 10.70 -24.30
C THR A 19 40.01 9.87 -24.89
N ARG A 20 40.26 8.61 -25.27
CA ARG A 20 39.22 7.72 -25.79
C ARG A 20 38.23 7.32 -24.70
N LEU A 21 38.71 7.13 -23.47
CA LEU A 21 37.86 6.82 -22.33
C LEU A 21 36.94 8.00 -22.01
N ASP A 22 37.47 9.22 -21.95
CA ASP A 22 36.70 10.45 -21.72
C ASP A 22 35.64 10.65 -22.79
N ALA A 23 36.00 10.53 -24.07
CA ALA A 23 35.03 10.62 -25.17
C ALA A 23 33.92 9.57 -25.06
N SER A 24 34.26 8.34 -24.65
CA SER A 24 33.26 7.28 -24.43
C SER A 24 32.36 7.56 -23.23
N LEU A 25 32.90 8.15 -22.15
CA LEU A 25 32.15 8.54 -20.97
C LEU A 25 31.18 9.67 -21.31
N GLU A 26 31.61 10.71 -22.01
CA GLU A 26 30.76 11.81 -22.45
C GLU A 26 29.59 11.32 -23.33
N LEU A 27 29.87 10.46 -24.32
CA LEU A 27 28.85 9.85 -25.17
C LEU A 27 27.85 9.02 -24.35
N ASN A 28 28.33 8.22 -23.39
CA ASN A 28 27.49 7.41 -22.50
C ASN A 28 26.62 8.29 -21.60
N LEU A 29 27.15 9.41 -21.08
CA LEU A 29 26.40 10.34 -20.24
C LEU A 29 25.35 11.11 -21.03
N ALA A 30 25.65 11.53 -22.26
CA ALA A 30 24.68 12.15 -23.16
C ALA A 30 23.54 11.18 -23.51
N ALA A 31 23.86 9.94 -23.85
CA ALA A 31 22.87 8.89 -24.12
C ALA A 31 22.02 8.57 -22.87
N LEU A 32 22.64 8.52 -21.69
CA LEU A 32 21.94 8.34 -20.42
C LEU A 32 20.95 9.48 -20.16
N ARG A 33 21.39 10.74 -20.33
CA ARG A 33 20.53 11.93 -20.14
C ARG A 33 19.34 11.93 -21.11
N ALA A 34 19.58 11.64 -22.38
CA ALA A 34 18.52 11.54 -23.39
C ALA A 34 17.52 10.43 -23.05
N SER A 35 18.01 9.25 -22.65
CA SER A 35 17.20 8.11 -22.22
C SER A 35 16.34 8.44 -20.99
N LEU A 36 16.91 9.12 -20.00
CA LEU A 36 16.18 9.55 -18.80
C LEU A 36 15.11 10.59 -19.12
N SER A 37 15.42 11.58 -19.96
CA SER A 37 14.45 12.57 -20.43
C SER A 37 13.29 11.92 -21.20
N GLN A 38 13.59 11.00 -22.11
CA GLN A 38 12.55 10.26 -22.86
C GLN A 38 11.67 9.42 -21.91
N ARG A 39 12.26 8.75 -20.91
CA ARG A 39 11.52 7.97 -19.90
C ARG A 39 10.64 8.83 -19.01
N MET A 40 11.10 10.04 -18.67
CA MET A 40 10.35 11.05 -17.92
C MET A 40 9.14 11.53 -18.74
N HIS A 41 9.35 11.98 -19.97
CA HIS A 41 8.26 12.41 -20.86
C HIS A 41 7.23 11.30 -21.09
N ALA A 42 7.70 10.07 -21.34
CA ALA A 42 6.82 8.92 -21.48
C ALA A 42 6.02 8.62 -20.20
N ALA A 43 6.59 8.86 -19.02
CA ALA A 43 5.89 8.69 -17.73
C ALA A 43 4.77 9.70 -17.57
N PHE A 44 5.05 10.98 -17.81
CA PHE A 44 4.04 12.05 -17.72
C PHE A 44 2.96 11.92 -18.80
N ARG A 45 3.32 11.54 -20.03
CA ARG A 45 2.33 11.26 -21.08
C ARG A 45 1.42 10.11 -20.69
N ARG A 46 1.97 9.03 -20.12
CA ARG A 46 1.19 7.90 -19.61
C ARG A 46 0.30 8.31 -18.45
N HIS A 47 0.81 9.10 -17.50
CA HIS A 47 0.02 9.61 -16.38
C HIS A 47 -1.12 10.53 -16.87
N SER A 48 -0.85 11.41 -17.85
CA SER A 48 -1.86 12.26 -18.48
C SER A 48 -2.95 11.45 -19.21
N ALA A 49 -2.57 10.38 -19.92
CA ALA A 49 -3.53 9.45 -20.51
C ALA A 49 -4.39 8.74 -19.45
N TRP A 50 -3.79 8.35 -18.31
CA TRP A 50 -4.55 7.82 -17.17
C TRP A 50 -5.51 8.83 -16.56
N LEU A 51 -5.09 10.11 -16.42
CA LEU A 51 -5.99 11.18 -15.97
C LEU A 51 -7.15 11.40 -16.95
N LEU A 52 -6.90 11.31 -18.26
CA LEU A 52 -7.97 11.43 -19.25
C LEU A 52 -8.98 10.27 -19.14
N ALA A 53 -8.48 9.04 -18.95
CA ALA A 53 -9.33 7.88 -18.73
C ALA A 53 -10.13 8.01 -17.42
N ALA A 54 -9.51 8.51 -16.34
CA ALA A 54 -10.18 8.80 -15.08
C ALA A 54 -11.27 9.86 -15.26
N LEU A 55 -10.99 10.96 -15.95
CA LEU A 55 -11.98 12.00 -16.25
C LEU A 55 -13.17 11.49 -17.07
N ALA A 56 -12.93 10.61 -18.04
CA ALA A 56 -14.01 9.98 -18.80
C ALA A 56 -14.88 9.09 -17.90
N PHE A 57 -14.26 8.30 -17.02
CA PHE A 57 -14.97 7.52 -16.01
C PHE A 57 -15.77 8.42 -15.07
N ASP A 58 -15.17 9.51 -14.57
CA ASP A 58 -15.81 10.46 -13.67
C ASP A 58 -17.03 11.11 -14.31
N ALA A 59 -16.94 11.48 -15.59
CA ALA A 59 -18.05 12.06 -16.33
C ALA A 59 -19.22 11.07 -16.45
N VAL A 60 -18.94 9.80 -16.76
CA VAL A 60 -19.97 8.74 -16.82
C VAL A 60 -20.58 8.51 -15.43
N ALA A 61 -19.75 8.39 -14.39
CA ALA A 61 -20.22 8.17 -13.03
C ALA A 61 -21.10 9.33 -12.52
N LEU A 62 -20.70 10.58 -12.78
CA LEU A 62 -21.48 11.77 -12.44
C LEU A 62 -22.84 11.77 -13.16
N LEU A 63 -22.86 11.44 -14.45
CA LEU A 63 -24.09 11.35 -15.23
C LEU A 63 -25.03 10.28 -14.67
N LEU A 64 -24.51 9.07 -14.40
CA LEU A 64 -25.27 7.97 -13.83
C LEU A 64 -25.83 8.33 -12.45
N LEU A 65 -25.02 8.90 -11.56
CA LEU A 65 -25.45 9.35 -10.24
C LEU A 65 -26.51 10.47 -10.31
N ALA A 66 -26.36 11.41 -11.24
CA ALA A 66 -27.34 12.47 -11.45
C ALA A 66 -28.68 11.92 -11.94
N MET A 67 -28.66 11.02 -12.93
CA MET A 67 -29.87 10.35 -13.42
C MET A 67 -30.53 9.52 -12.31
N PHE A 68 -29.75 8.76 -11.54
CA PHE A 68 -30.25 7.98 -10.42
C PHE A 68 -30.91 8.89 -9.36
N GLY A 69 -30.26 9.99 -8.99
CA GLY A 69 -30.79 10.95 -8.02
C GLY A 69 -32.08 11.62 -8.49
N ILE A 70 -32.22 11.92 -9.79
CA ILE A 70 -33.47 12.46 -10.36
C ILE A 70 -34.59 11.40 -10.33
N ALA A 71 -34.28 10.16 -10.70
CA ALA A 71 -35.26 9.06 -10.70
C ALA A 71 -35.79 8.77 -9.29
N HIS A 72 -34.94 8.85 -8.26
CA HIS A 72 -35.28 8.54 -6.86
C HIS A 72 -35.48 9.79 -5.99
N ARG A 73 -35.79 10.96 -6.59
CA ARG A 73 -35.93 12.23 -5.86
C ARG A 73 -37.00 12.23 -4.75
N ASN A 74 -37.97 11.33 -4.85
CA ASN A 74 -39.06 11.17 -3.87
C ASN A 74 -38.71 10.18 -2.75
N GLU A 75 -37.53 9.54 -2.80
CA GLU A 75 -37.06 8.57 -1.83
C GLU A 75 -35.85 9.15 -1.10
N PRO A 76 -36.04 9.73 0.10
CA PRO A 76 -35.03 10.58 0.73
C PRO A 76 -33.72 9.83 1.02
N ALA A 77 -33.77 8.53 1.35
CA ALA A 77 -32.58 7.72 1.58
C ALA A 77 -31.71 7.60 0.33
N HIS A 78 -32.31 7.25 -0.82
CA HIS A 78 -31.64 7.16 -2.11
C HIS A 78 -31.16 8.52 -2.61
N ALA A 79 -32.02 9.54 -2.53
CA ALA A 79 -31.69 10.90 -2.98
C ALA A 79 -30.51 11.51 -2.20
N LEU A 80 -30.51 11.40 -0.86
CA LEU A 80 -29.41 11.89 -0.03
C LEU A 80 -28.12 11.10 -0.24
N GLY A 81 -28.22 9.77 -0.36
CA GLY A 81 -27.08 8.92 -0.67
C GLY A 81 -26.44 9.27 -2.03
N ALA A 82 -27.26 9.41 -3.07
CA ALA A 82 -26.83 9.80 -4.40
C ALA A 82 -26.21 11.21 -4.42
N LEU A 83 -26.83 12.18 -3.73
CA LEU A 83 -26.29 13.54 -3.62
C LEU A 83 -24.91 13.57 -2.95
N ALA A 84 -24.74 12.84 -1.84
CA ALA A 84 -23.46 12.77 -1.14
C ALA A 84 -22.36 12.15 -2.01
N LEU A 85 -22.68 11.08 -2.74
CA LEU A 85 -21.77 10.44 -3.69
C LEU A 85 -21.44 11.37 -4.87
N LEU A 86 -22.44 12.09 -5.40
CA LEU A 86 -22.27 13.02 -6.50
C LEU A 86 -21.35 14.18 -6.12
N LEU A 87 -21.49 14.74 -4.91
CA LEU A 87 -20.59 15.78 -4.39
C LEU A 87 -19.15 15.27 -4.24
N LEU A 88 -18.98 14.06 -3.70
CA LEU A 88 -17.66 13.44 -3.57
C LEU A 88 -17.01 13.22 -4.96
N MET A 89 -17.80 12.72 -5.92
CA MET A 89 -17.34 12.45 -7.28
C MET A 89 -17.00 13.75 -8.04
N ALA A 90 -17.80 14.79 -7.87
CA ALA A 90 -17.55 16.10 -8.49
C ALA A 90 -16.27 16.74 -7.96
N MET A 91 -15.96 16.56 -6.68
CA MET A 91 -14.71 17.01 -6.08
C MET A 91 -13.49 16.28 -6.68
N GLU A 92 -13.55 14.95 -6.88
CA GLU A 92 -12.46 14.20 -7.54
C GLU A 92 -12.28 14.67 -8.99
N ALA A 93 -13.36 14.74 -9.77
CA ALA A 93 -13.35 15.21 -11.14
C ALA A 93 -12.74 16.63 -11.27
N ALA A 94 -13.10 17.54 -10.36
CA ALA A 94 -12.55 18.90 -10.35
C ALA A 94 -11.03 18.92 -10.06
N THR A 95 -10.54 18.02 -9.21
CA THR A 95 -9.10 17.86 -8.96
C THR A 95 -8.39 17.28 -10.18
N ASP A 96 -8.97 16.28 -10.84
CA ASP A 96 -8.37 15.64 -12.01
C ASP A 96 -8.36 16.55 -13.24
N VAL A 97 -9.42 17.37 -13.45
CA VAL A 97 -9.43 18.39 -14.51
C VAL A 97 -8.32 19.41 -14.27
N HIS A 98 -8.13 19.85 -13.03
CA HIS A 98 -7.07 20.79 -12.71
C HIS A 98 -5.68 20.17 -12.91
N ALA A 99 -5.46 18.95 -12.42
CA ALA A 99 -4.18 18.24 -12.59
C ALA A 99 -3.84 18.05 -14.08
N TRP A 100 -4.82 17.62 -14.88
CA TRP A 100 -4.65 17.45 -16.32
C TRP A 100 -4.35 18.76 -17.04
N ARG A 101 -5.06 19.86 -16.72
CA ARG A 101 -4.79 21.20 -17.31
C ARG A 101 -3.39 21.70 -16.97
N THR A 102 -2.96 21.53 -15.71
CA THR A 102 -1.62 21.95 -15.27
C THR A 102 -0.54 21.13 -15.96
N LEU A 103 -0.70 19.82 -16.07
CA LEU A 103 0.26 18.94 -16.75
C LEU A 103 0.35 19.19 -18.26
N ARG A 104 -0.76 19.58 -18.91
CA ARG A 104 -0.75 19.91 -20.35
C ARG A 104 0.01 21.19 -20.68
N ARG A 105 0.13 22.12 -19.73
CA ARG A 105 0.85 23.39 -19.88
C ARG A 105 2.22 23.36 -19.21
N PHE A 106 2.66 22.18 -18.79
CA PHE A 106 3.86 22.03 -18.00
C PHE A 106 5.10 22.06 -18.90
N ASP A 107 5.98 23.01 -18.63
CA ASP A 107 7.30 23.07 -19.24
C ASP A 107 8.29 22.30 -18.36
N PHE A 108 8.84 21.20 -18.88
CA PHE A 108 9.83 20.38 -18.17
C PHE A 108 11.25 20.95 -18.26
N ASP A 109 11.48 21.93 -19.14
CA ASP A 109 12.76 22.60 -19.32
C ASP A 109 12.90 23.85 -18.44
N ALA A 110 11.82 24.22 -17.72
CA ALA A 110 11.83 25.27 -16.71
C ALA A 110 12.82 24.98 -15.56
N PRO A 111 13.25 26.00 -14.78
CA PRO A 111 14.16 25.82 -13.66
C PRO A 111 13.70 24.71 -12.69
N VAL A 112 14.65 23.87 -12.25
CA VAL A 112 14.40 22.68 -11.40
C VAL A 112 13.56 23.02 -10.15
N LEU A 113 13.80 24.19 -9.53
CA LEU A 113 13.06 24.65 -8.37
C LEU A 113 11.59 24.99 -8.70
N GLU A 114 11.34 25.59 -9.85
CA GLU A 114 9.99 25.91 -10.31
C GLU A 114 9.20 24.63 -10.62
N VAL A 115 9.83 23.68 -11.31
CA VAL A 115 9.23 22.37 -11.59
C VAL A 115 8.89 21.64 -10.28
N ARG A 116 9.82 21.62 -9.30
CA ARG A 116 9.57 21.04 -7.96
C ARG A 116 8.39 21.69 -7.26
N ALA A 117 8.33 23.02 -7.26
CA ALA A 117 7.25 23.75 -6.60
C ALA A 117 5.87 23.42 -7.22
N ARG A 118 5.78 23.38 -8.56
CA ARG A 118 4.54 23.05 -9.26
C ARG A 118 4.12 21.59 -9.04
N LEU A 119 5.06 20.64 -9.09
CA LEU A 119 4.78 19.24 -8.78
C LEU A 119 4.35 19.07 -7.32
N ALA A 120 5.01 19.76 -6.37
CA ALA A 120 4.63 19.72 -4.96
C ALA A 120 3.23 20.28 -4.71
N ALA A 121 2.82 21.34 -5.41
CA ALA A 121 1.48 21.90 -5.34
C ALA A 121 0.41 20.92 -5.85
N LEU A 122 0.67 20.26 -6.99
CA LEU A 122 -0.20 19.20 -7.53
C LEU A 122 -0.31 18.02 -6.56
N ARG A 123 0.81 17.55 -6.01
CA ARG A 123 0.86 16.51 -4.99
C ARG A 123 0.02 16.89 -3.78
N ALA A 124 0.21 18.08 -3.21
CA ALA A 124 -0.52 18.55 -2.04
C ALA A 124 -2.04 18.62 -2.29
N ARG A 125 -2.47 19.01 -3.49
CA ARG A 125 -3.89 18.99 -3.87
C ARG A 125 -4.41 17.56 -3.94
N ARG A 126 -3.72 16.65 -4.65
CA ARG A 126 -4.14 15.25 -4.78
C ARG A 126 -4.22 14.56 -3.42
N LEU A 127 -3.24 14.78 -2.54
CA LEU A 127 -3.24 14.23 -1.18
C LEU A 127 -4.46 14.69 -0.36
N ARG A 128 -4.87 15.95 -0.48
CA ARG A 128 -6.07 16.46 0.20
C ARG A 128 -7.33 15.78 -0.32
N THR A 129 -7.46 15.63 -1.63
CA THR A 129 -8.62 14.98 -2.26
C THR A 129 -8.66 13.48 -1.95
N THR A 130 -7.54 12.75 -2.12
CA THR A 130 -7.45 11.33 -1.71
C THR A 130 -7.73 11.17 -0.22
N GLY A 131 -7.18 12.05 0.62
CA GLY A 131 -7.41 12.03 2.07
C GLY A 131 -8.90 12.20 2.41
N ALA A 132 -9.59 13.13 1.74
CA ALA A 132 -11.03 13.29 1.87
C ALA A 132 -11.79 12.04 1.39
N PHE A 133 -11.41 11.47 0.24
CA PHE A 133 -12.03 10.24 -0.28
C PHE A 133 -11.89 9.07 0.69
N ILE A 134 -10.68 8.82 1.21
CA ILE A 134 -10.43 7.78 2.22
C ILE A 134 -11.30 8.06 3.46
N LEU A 135 -11.34 9.31 3.91
CA LEU A 135 -12.08 9.69 5.11
C LEU A 135 -13.58 9.44 4.96
N PHE A 136 -14.17 9.90 3.85
CA PHE A 136 -15.59 9.76 3.58
C PHE A 136 -15.99 8.37 3.08
N SER A 137 -15.05 7.56 2.56
CA SER A 137 -15.33 6.20 2.09
C SER A 137 -15.99 5.33 3.16
N VAL A 138 -15.61 5.49 4.43
CA VAL A 138 -16.19 4.75 5.54
C VAL A 138 -17.64 5.16 5.84
N ALA A 139 -18.02 6.39 5.56
CA ALA A 139 -19.40 6.85 5.72
C ALA A 139 -20.26 6.58 4.47
N LEU A 140 -19.64 6.63 3.29
CA LEU A 140 -20.33 6.59 2.00
C LEU A 140 -20.32 5.21 1.34
N TRP A 141 -19.62 4.21 1.88
CA TRP A 141 -19.64 2.86 1.29
C TRP A 141 -21.04 2.26 1.28
N TRP A 142 -21.84 2.48 2.33
CA TRP A 142 -23.20 1.95 2.38
C TRP A 142 -24.12 2.63 1.36
N PRO A 143 -24.22 3.98 1.31
CA PRO A 143 -24.89 4.67 0.21
C PRO A 143 -24.43 4.20 -1.17
N PHE A 144 -23.11 4.01 -1.37
CA PHE A 144 -22.56 3.51 -2.63
C PHE A 144 -23.12 2.13 -2.99
N VAL A 145 -23.11 1.18 -2.06
CA VAL A 145 -23.65 -0.18 -2.28
C VAL A 145 -25.15 -0.14 -2.55
N ALA A 146 -25.92 0.64 -1.79
CA ALA A 146 -27.36 0.78 -2.00
C ALA A 146 -27.69 1.34 -3.39
N VAL A 147 -27.06 2.46 -3.78
CA VAL A 147 -27.23 3.07 -5.10
C VAL A 147 -26.78 2.14 -6.22
N LEU A 148 -25.67 1.42 -6.04
CA LEU A 148 -25.16 0.47 -7.03
C LEU A 148 -26.13 -0.69 -7.26
N PHE A 149 -26.70 -1.27 -6.20
CA PHE A 149 -27.61 -2.40 -6.31
C PHE A 149 -28.98 -2.01 -6.88
N GLU A 150 -29.54 -0.88 -6.43
CA GLU A 150 -30.78 -0.36 -6.99
C GLU A 150 -30.58 0.06 -8.46
N GLY A 151 -29.48 0.76 -8.77
CA GLY A 151 -29.20 1.25 -10.12
C GLY A 151 -28.86 0.16 -11.15
N LEU A 152 -28.17 -0.92 -10.76
CA LEU A 152 -27.77 -1.99 -11.68
C LEU A 152 -28.72 -3.18 -11.72
N PHE A 153 -29.36 -3.51 -10.59
CA PHE A 153 -30.16 -4.72 -10.44
C PHE A 153 -31.63 -4.44 -10.08
N GLY A 154 -31.99 -3.20 -9.77
CA GLY A 154 -33.33 -2.84 -9.28
C GLY A 154 -33.63 -3.45 -7.91
N VAL A 155 -32.60 -3.69 -7.10
CA VAL A 155 -32.74 -4.29 -5.76
C VAL A 155 -32.63 -3.23 -4.68
N ASP A 156 -33.78 -2.88 -4.09
CA ASP A 156 -33.85 -1.89 -3.02
C ASP A 156 -33.34 -2.50 -1.70
N LEU A 157 -32.05 -2.29 -1.43
CA LEU A 157 -31.41 -2.79 -0.21
C LEU A 157 -31.99 -2.20 1.08
N TYR A 158 -32.61 -1.01 1.03
CA TYR A 158 -33.26 -0.44 2.21
C TYR A 158 -34.57 -1.17 2.55
N ARG A 159 -35.21 -1.82 1.57
CA ARG A 159 -36.38 -2.69 1.80
C ARG A 159 -36.01 -4.12 2.14
N VAL A 160 -34.95 -4.65 1.52
CA VAL A 160 -34.55 -6.06 1.69
C VAL A 160 -33.88 -6.30 3.05
N LEU A 161 -33.08 -5.34 3.52
CA LEU A 161 -32.29 -5.50 4.74
C LEU A 161 -32.96 -4.83 5.94
N HIS A 162 -32.68 -5.39 7.12
CA HIS A 162 -33.15 -4.81 8.37
C HIS A 162 -32.57 -3.39 8.57
N TRP A 163 -33.40 -2.44 9.01
CA TRP A 163 -33.04 -1.00 9.14
C TRP A 163 -31.81 -0.74 10.03
N SER A 164 -31.47 -1.65 10.93
CA SER A 164 -30.26 -1.54 11.76
C SER A 164 -28.98 -1.58 10.93
N VAL A 165 -28.95 -2.26 9.79
CA VAL A 165 -27.77 -2.35 8.92
C VAL A 165 -27.40 -0.97 8.35
N PRO A 166 -28.27 -0.23 7.65
CA PRO A 166 -27.95 1.12 7.20
C PRO A 166 -27.68 2.08 8.36
N ALA A 167 -28.45 2.00 9.45
CA ALA A 167 -28.30 2.89 10.60
C ALA A 167 -26.95 2.73 11.31
N ILE A 168 -26.51 1.49 11.57
CA ILE A 168 -25.21 1.21 12.19
C ILE A 168 -24.08 1.68 11.28
N ASN A 169 -24.16 1.40 9.97
CA ASN A 169 -23.09 1.80 9.05
C ASN A 169 -22.99 3.32 8.92
N LEU A 170 -24.10 4.02 8.86
CA LEU A 170 -24.11 5.48 8.86
C LEU A 170 -23.58 6.03 10.18
N GLY A 171 -24.04 5.52 11.33
CA GLY A 171 -23.59 5.95 12.66
C GLY A 171 -22.09 5.73 12.88
N VAL A 172 -21.60 4.54 12.52
CA VAL A 172 -20.17 4.20 12.56
C VAL A 172 -19.38 5.10 11.61
N GLY A 173 -19.86 5.31 10.38
CA GLY A 173 -19.23 6.20 9.41
C GLY A 173 -19.10 7.65 9.93
N LEU A 174 -20.20 8.21 10.43
CA LEU A 174 -20.23 9.57 10.98
C LEU A 174 -19.34 9.74 12.22
N LEU A 175 -19.19 8.70 13.04
CA LEU A 175 -18.28 8.72 14.19
C LEU A 175 -16.81 8.55 13.78
N LEU A 176 -16.54 7.67 12.81
CA LEU A 176 -15.18 7.36 12.38
C LEU A 176 -14.55 8.47 11.55
N VAL A 177 -15.33 9.27 10.82
CA VAL A 177 -14.81 10.43 10.06
C VAL A 177 -14.05 11.42 10.96
N PRO A 178 -14.63 12.04 12.01
CA PRO A 178 -13.89 12.96 12.87
C PRO A 178 -12.75 12.28 13.62
N LEU A 179 -12.93 11.02 14.05
CA LEU A 179 -11.88 10.25 14.72
C LEU A 179 -10.68 10.00 13.81
N ALA A 180 -10.91 9.53 12.58
CA ALA A 180 -9.86 9.28 11.60
C ALA A 180 -9.16 10.58 11.17
N ALA A 181 -9.91 11.68 11.04
CA ALA A 181 -9.33 13.00 10.79
C ALA A 181 -8.41 13.46 11.94
N TRP A 182 -8.83 13.22 13.19
CA TRP A 182 -8.01 13.51 14.38
C TRP A 182 -6.75 12.65 14.42
N ILE A 183 -6.87 11.33 14.20
CA ILE A 183 -5.74 10.40 14.13
C ILE A 183 -4.77 10.81 13.00
N ALA A 184 -5.28 11.14 11.82
CA ALA A 184 -4.46 11.59 10.70
C ALA A 184 -3.64 12.85 11.04
N ARG A 185 -4.23 13.82 11.77
CA ARG A 185 -3.52 15.00 12.26
C ARG A 185 -2.45 14.65 13.29
N LEU A 186 -2.73 13.71 14.20
CA LEU A 186 -1.75 13.24 15.18
C LEU A 186 -0.57 12.54 14.49
N LEU A 187 -0.85 11.65 13.54
CA LEU A 187 0.17 10.95 12.77
C LEU A 187 1.01 11.92 11.94
N ALA A 188 0.37 12.88 11.24
CA ALA A 188 1.08 13.89 10.46
C ALA A 188 1.99 14.78 11.32
N ARG A 189 1.61 15.05 12.58
CA ARG A 189 2.48 15.75 13.54
C ARG A 189 3.63 14.88 14.02
N ARG A 190 3.36 13.60 14.34
CA ARG A 190 4.34 12.67 14.91
C ARG A 190 5.42 12.26 13.92
N TYR A 191 5.04 12.10 12.64
CA TYR A 191 5.88 11.56 11.57
C TYR A 191 6.30 12.62 10.55
N ARG A 192 6.22 13.91 10.92
CA ARG A 192 6.73 14.99 10.08
C ARG A 192 8.23 14.77 9.85
N GLY A 193 8.64 14.65 8.59
CA GLY A 193 10.03 14.39 8.20
C GLY A 193 10.44 12.91 8.22
N ASP A 194 9.55 11.98 8.59
CA ASP A 194 9.81 10.55 8.42
C ASP A 194 9.68 10.17 6.93
N ALA A 195 10.77 9.67 6.35
CA ALA A 195 10.81 9.31 4.93
C ALA A 195 9.77 8.23 4.58
N GLY A 196 9.47 7.30 5.49
CA GLY A 196 8.47 6.26 5.28
C GLY A 196 7.05 6.82 5.22
N PHE A 197 6.73 7.80 6.07
CA PHE A 197 5.46 8.50 6.06
C PHE A 197 5.28 9.38 4.82
N GLU A 198 6.29 10.17 4.44
CA GLU A 198 6.26 10.97 3.21
C GLU A 198 6.04 10.11 1.97
N GLN A 199 6.71 8.95 1.91
CA GLN A 199 6.55 8.00 0.84
C GLN A 199 5.17 7.31 0.88
N PHE A 200 4.61 7.05 2.08
CA PHE A 200 3.22 6.58 2.19
C PHE A 200 2.24 7.58 1.58
N LEU A 201 2.40 8.86 1.90
CA LEU A 201 1.62 9.92 1.27
C LEU A 201 1.80 9.91 -0.24
N ASP A 202 3.04 9.81 -0.74
CA ASP A 202 3.30 9.75 -2.19
C ASP A 202 2.50 8.68 -2.93
N ASP A 203 2.30 7.51 -2.33
CA ASP A 203 1.51 6.47 -2.99
C ASP A 203 0.01 6.67 -2.84
N ALA A 204 -0.43 7.35 -1.78
CA ALA A 204 -1.82 7.82 -1.68
C ALA A 204 -2.13 8.89 -2.75
N ALA A 205 -1.13 9.67 -3.21
CA ALA A 205 -1.29 10.56 -4.37
C ALA A 205 -1.40 9.80 -5.71
N GLY A 206 -1.17 8.48 -5.73
CA GLY A 206 -1.39 7.61 -6.88
C GLY A 206 -0.10 7.17 -7.56
N LYS A 207 0.03 5.86 -7.81
CA LYS A 207 1.26 5.22 -8.32
C LYS A 207 1.78 5.81 -9.62
N SER A 208 0.90 6.23 -10.53
CA SER A 208 1.30 6.81 -11.82
C SER A 208 1.94 8.19 -11.65
N TRP A 209 1.43 8.99 -10.69
CA TRP A 209 2.01 10.27 -10.31
C TRP A 209 3.37 10.07 -9.63
N SER A 210 3.45 9.23 -8.60
CA SER A 210 4.71 8.97 -7.87
C SER A 210 5.79 8.42 -8.81
N ALA A 211 5.42 7.55 -9.76
CA ALA A 211 6.34 7.05 -10.77
C ALA A 211 6.85 8.15 -11.72
N ALA A 212 5.99 9.11 -12.14
CA ALA A 212 6.39 10.22 -12.97
C ALA A 212 7.30 11.20 -12.20
N SER A 213 6.91 11.57 -10.98
CA SER A 213 7.67 12.42 -10.08
C SER A 213 9.05 11.84 -9.76
N ASN A 214 9.13 10.55 -9.42
CA ASN A 214 10.40 9.88 -9.10
C ASN A 214 11.34 9.82 -10.31
N ARG A 215 10.80 9.64 -11.52
CA ARG A 215 11.61 9.66 -12.76
C ARG A 215 12.15 11.06 -13.05
N TRP A 216 11.36 12.10 -12.80
CA TRP A 216 11.81 13.47 -12.93
C TRP A 216 12.91 13.79 -11.90
N SER A 217 12.73 13.41 -10.63
CA SER A 217 13.76 13.58 -9.60
C SER A 217 15.05 12.85 -9.97
N ALA A 218 14.95 11.59 -10.42
CA ALA A 218 16.11 10.82 -10.87
C ALA A 218 16.82 11.49 -12.07
N TYR A 219 16.07 12.05 -13.03
CA TYR A 219 16.66 12.83 -14.13
C TYR A 219 17.38 14.09 -13.63
N ALA A 220 16.76 14.86 -12.75
CA ALA A 220 17.33 16.08 -12.19
C ALA A 220 18.59 15.79 -11.37
N ASP A 221 18.55 14.77 -10.50
CA ASP A 221 19.67 14.38 -9.65
C ASP A 221 20.84 13.81 -10.48
N THR A 222 20.53 13.00 -11.51
CA THR A 222 21.54 12.50 -12.47
C THR A 222 22.20 13.65 -13.22
N THR A 223 21.40 14.61 -13.70
CA THR A 223 21.91 15.79 -14.42
C THR A 223 22.81 16.63 -13.51
N ALA A 224 22.41 16.83 -12.26
CA ALA A 224 23.21 17.56 -11.27
C ALA A 224 24.51 16.82 -10.91
N ALA A 225 24.47 15.48 -10.82
CA ALA A 225 25.65 14.65 -10.57
C ALA A 225 26.64 14.67 -11.75
N ILE A 226 26.14 14.57 -12.98
CA ILE A 226 26.96 14.75 -14.19
C ILE A 226 27.63 16.12 -14.20
N ALA A 227 26.89 17.18 -13.87
CA ALA A 227 27.42 18.54 -13.80
C ALA A 227 28.50 18.73 -12.71
N ARG A 228 28.57 17.84 -11.70
CA ARG A 228 29.62 17.82 -10.68
C ARG A 228 30.80 16.90 -11.00
N GLY A 229 30.75 16.15 -12.11
CA GLY A 229 31.76 15.16 -12.47
C GLY A 229 31.54 13.75 -11.88
N ASP A 230 30.39 13.49 -11.23
CA ASP A 230 30.08 12.20 -10.57
C ASP A 230 29.66 11.08 -11.56
N GLY A 231 29.89 11.26 -12.87
CA GLY A 231 29.34 10.40 -13.93
C GLY A 231 29.79 8.93 -13.87
N ALA A 232 31.07 8.69 -13.59
CA ALA A 232 31.63 7.34 -13.49
C ALA A 232 31.03 6.55 -12.30
N ALA A 233 30.87 7.21 -11.15
CA ALA A 233 30.27 6.60 -9.96
C ALA A 233 28.82 6.17 -10.20
N LEU A 234 28.05 6.95 -10.98
CA LEU A 234 26.70 6.58 -11.36
C LEU A 234 26.64 5.32 -12.22
N LEU A 235 27.54 5.18 -13.21
CA LEU A 235 27.60 3.97 -14.04
C LEU A 235 27.96 2.73 -13.20
N GLN A 236 28.94 2.85 -12.30
CA GLN A 236 29.30 1.76 -11.39
C GLN A 236 28.12 1.35 -10.52
N SER A 237 27.38 2.31 -9.95
CA SER A 237 26.20 2.02 -9.12
C SER A 237 25.09 1.26 -9.87
N GLN A 238 24.99 1.43 -11.19
CA GLN A 238 24.03 0.67 -12.00
C GLN A 238 24.45 -0.79 -12.16
N VAL A 239 25.74 -1.04 -12.41
CA VAL A 239 26.30 -2.40 -12.54
C VAL A 239 26.12 -3.17 -11.22
N ASP A 240 26.46 -2.53 -10.10
CA ASP A 240 26.34 -3.11 -8.76
C ASP A 240 24.88 -3.47 -8.45
N ARG A 241 23.94 -2.59 -8.81
CA ARG A 241 22.50 -2.80 -8.65
C ARG A 241 22.00 -4.03 -9.44
N GLU A 242 22.44 -4.22 -10.68
CA GLU A 242 22.03 -5.37 -11.49
C GLU A 242 22.59 -6.69 -10.97
N SER A 243 23.82 -6.67 -10.46
CA SER A 243 24.43 -7.81 -9.76
C SER A 243 23.62 -8.19 -8.52
N LEU A 244 23.32 -7.21 -7.66
CA LEU A 244 22.51 -7.39 -6.46
C LEU A 244 21.13 -7.97 -6.78
N LEU A 245 20.43 -7.41 -7.78
CA LEU A 245 19.10 -7.87 -8.20
C LEU A 245 19.10 -9.33 -8.64
N ARG A 246 20.12 -9.77 -9.37
CA ARG A 246 20.27 -11.17 -9.77
C ARG A 246 20.44 -12.09 -8.56
N GLY A 247 21.28 -11.70 -7.59
CA GLY A 247 21.51 -12.45 -6.36
C GLY A 247 20.27 -12.62 -5.48
N VAL A 248 19.36 -11.63 -5.48
CA VAL A 248 18.18 -11.64 -4.59
C VAL A 248 16.85 -11.95 -5.30
N ALA A 249 16.85 -12.23 -6.61
CA ALA A 249 15.63 -12.43 -7.39
C ALA A 249 14.77 -13.62 -6.90
N ALA A 250 15.38 -14.75 -6.57
CA ALA A 250 14.70 -15.94 -6.04
C ALA A 250 14.02 -15.68 -4.67
N PRO A 251 14.73 -15.23 -3.62
CA PRO A 251 14.10 -14.95 -2.33
C PRO A 251 13.06 -13.83 -2.41
N LEU A 252 13.27 -12.82 -3.26
CA LEU A 252 12.29 -11.76 -3.50
C LEU A 252 10.98 -12.29 -4.12
N ARG A 253 11.07 -13.18 -5.12
CA ARG A 253 9.87 -13.83 -5.71
C ARG A 253 9.15 -14.69 -4.67
N SER A 254 9.89 -15.48 -3.89
CA SER A 254 9.32 -16.31 -2.81
C SER A 254 8.55 -15.46 -1.80
N LEU A 255 9.14 -14.35 -1.33
CA LEU A 255 8.48 -13.43 -0.41
C LEU A 255 7.20 -12.82 -1.02
N ARG A 256 7.25 -12.38 -2.28
CA ARG A 256 6.07 -11.83 -2.96
C ARG A 256 4.93 -12.85 -3.08
N HIS A 257 5.24 -14.10 -3.38
CA HIS A 257 4.24 -15.17 -3.42
C HIS A 257 3.62 -15.43 -2.04
N SER A 258 4.43 -15.54 -0.98
CA SER A 258 3.94 -15.72 0.39
C SER A 258 3.02 -14.57 0.83
N LEU A 259 3.33 -13.34 0.43
CA LEU A 259 2.51 -12.17 0.76
C LEU A 259 1.18 -12.15 -0.02
N TRP A 260 1.18 -12.48 -1.31
CA TRP A 260 -0.05 -12.62 -2.09
C TRP A 260 -0.94 -13.75 -1.58
N LEU A 261 -0.36 -14.90 -1.26
CA LEU A 261 -1.08 -16.01 -0.63
C LEU A 261 -1.69 -15.57 0.70
N GLY A 262 -0.93 -14.83 1.52
CA GLY A 262 -1.43 -14.27 2.76
C GLY A 262 -2.61 -13.33 2.58
N ILE A 263 -2.61 -12.48 1.54
CA ILE A 263 -3.75 -11.60 1.21
C ILE A 263 -4.97 -12.45 0.81
N ALA A 264 -4.79 -13.43 -0.08
CA ALA A 264 -5.88 -14.28 -0.55
C ALA A 264 -6.51 -15.09 0.60
N LEU A 265 -5.69 -15.71 1.45
CA LEU A 265 -6.14 -16.48 2.61
C LEU A 265 -6.89 -15.62 3.64
N THR A 266 -6.59 -14.32 3.74
CA THR A 266 -7.35 -13.40 4.61
C THR A 266 -8.62 -12.83 3.97
N ALA A 267 -8.66 -12.72 2.64
CA ALA A 267 -9.81 -12.16 1.93
C ALA A 267 -11.03 -13.12 1.93
N LEU A 268 -10.78 -14.43 1.78
CA LEU A 268 -11.84 -15.45 1.81
C LEU A 268 -12.68 -15.45 3.12
N PRO A 269 -12.08 -15.55 4.32
CA PRO A 269 -12.86 -15.50 5.56
C PRO A 269 -13.50 -14.14 5.78
N LEU A 270 -12.88 -13.05 5.32
CA LEU A 270 -13.48 -11.70 5.40
C LEU A 270 -14.80 -11.63 4.62
N LEU A 271 -14.83 -12.18 3.40
CA LEU A 271 -16.05 -12.28 2.60
C LEU A 271 -17.09 -13.19 3.27
N ALA A 272 -16.68 -14.36 3.77
CA ALA A 272 -17.58 -15.30 4.45
C ALA A 272 -18.23 -14.68 5.70
N ILE A 273 -17.45 -13.96 6.51
CA ILE A 273 -17.93 -13.25 7.70
C ILE A 273 -18.87 -12.10 7.30
N ALA A 274 -18.57 -11.38 6.21
CA ALA A 274 -19.46 -10.33 5.71
C ALA A 274 -20.84 -10.88 5.31
N LEU A 275 -20.86 -11.99 4.57
CA LEU A 275 -22.10 -12.69 4.19
C LEU A 275 -22.86 -13.21 5.42
N PHE A 276 -22.14 -13.78 6.39
CA PHE A 276 -22.73 -14.21 7.66
C PHE A 276 -23.40 -13.04 8.40
N ASN A 277 -22.70 -11.91 8.53
CA ASN A 277 -23.22 -10.71 9.19
C ASN A 277 -24.42 -10.12 8.46
N MET A 278 -24.47 -10.21 7.13
CA MET A 278 -25.61 -9.78 6.33
C MET A 278 -26.85 -10.63 6.64
N GLY A 279 -26.69 -11.96 6.71
CA GLY A 279 -27.81 -12.88 7.01
C GLY A 279 -28.29 -12.85 8.47
N HIS A 280 -27.45 -12.38 9.41
CA HIS A 280 -27.75 -12.36 10.85
C HIS A 280 -27.78 -10.94 11.44
N GLY A 281 -27.89 -9.92 10.58
CA GLY A 281 -27.93 -8.52 10.98
C GLY A 281 -29.03 -8.25 12.01
N GLY A 282 -28.77 -7.32 12.94
CA GLY A 282 -29.73 -6.95 13.99
C GLY A 282 -29.69 -7.81 15.26
N VAL A 283 -29.01 -8.97 15.25
CA VAL A 283 -28.83 -9.80 16.46
C VAL A 283 -27.44 -9.61 17.04
N ALA A 284 -27.33 -8.85 18.13
CA ALA A 284 -26.04 -8.48 18.75
C ALA A 284 -25.13 -9.69 19.04
N ARG A 285 -25.70 -10.83 19.45
CA ARG A 285 -24.93 -12.04 19.79
C ARG A 285 -24.21 -12.68 18.61
N PHE A 286 -24.63 -12.41 17.36
CA PHE A 286 -23.91 -12.84 16.16
C PHE A 286 -23.06 -11.73 15.56
N LEU A 287 -23.54 -10.48 15.65
CA LEU A 287 -22.86 -9.32 15.10
C LEU A 287 -21.51 -9.06 15.78
N VAL A 288 -21.44 -9.15 17.11
CA VAL A 288 -20.21 -8.86 17.87
C VAL A 288 -19.10 -9.88 17.54
N PRO A 289 -19.34 -11.20 17.61
CA PRO A 289 -18.37 -12.20 17.16
C PRO A 289 -17.91 -12.01 15.71
N GLY A 290 -18.86 -11.78 14.80
CA GLY A 290 -18.57 -11.55 13.39
C GLY A 290 -17.66 -10.33 13.21
N LEU A 291 -17.96 -9.21 13.86
CA LEU A 291 -17.15 -7.99 13.80
C LEU A 291 -15.72 -8.22 14.33
N LEU A 292 -15.56 -8.93 15.45
CA LEU A 292 -14.24 -9.23 16.02
C LEU A 292 -13.37 -10.06 15.07
N LEU A 293 -13.92 -11.10 14.46
CA LEU A 293 -13.22 -11.91 13.46
C LEU A 293 -12.90 -11.10 12.20
N HIS A 294 -13.81 -10.23 11.78
CA HIS A 294 -13.63 -9.35 10.64
C HIS A 294 -12.45 -8.40 10.86
N LEU A 295 -12.37 -7.77 12.04
CA LEU A 295 -11.26 -6.88 12.42
C LEU A 295 -9.92 -7.62 12.46
N LEU A 296 -9.90 -8.87 12.95
CA LEU A 296 -8.70 -9.71 12.92
C LEU A 296 -8.25 -9.98 11.47
N CYS A 297 -9.17 -10.38 10.59
CA CYS A 297 -8.86 -10.62 9.17
C CYS A 297 -8.34 -9.35 8.49
N ILE A 298 -8.97 -8.20 8.74
CA ILE A 298 -8.52 -6.89 8.24
C ILE A 298 -7.10 -6.60 8.72
N ALA A 299 -6.80 -6.78 10.00
CA ALA A 299 -5.47 -6.50 10.54
C ALA A 299 -4.38 -7.33 9.85
N HIS A 300 -4.62 -8.63 9.62
CA HIS A 300 -3.69 -9.50 8.90
C HIS A 300 -3.55 -9.11 7.42
N MET A 301 -4.67 -8.81 6.75
CA MET A 301 -4.69 -8.40 5.35
C MET A 301 -3.93 -7.08 5.16
N VAL A 302 -4.22 -6.06 5.97
CA VAL A 302 -3.52 -4.77 5.97
C VAL A 302 -2.02 -4.96 6.18
N ALA A 303 -1.62 -5.78 7.15
CA ALA A 303 -0.21 -6.03 7.38
C ALA A 303 0.47 -6.81 6.23
N ASN A 304 -0.25 -7.69 5.51
CA ASN A 304 0.28 -8.33 4.29
C ASN A 304 0.43 -7.34 3.14
N ILE A 305 -0.57 -6.47 2.93
CA ILE A 305 -0.53 -5.41 1.91
C ILE A 305 0.61 -4.44 2.22
N ALA A 306 0.73 -3.97 3.46
CA ALA A 306 1.78 -3.05 3.88
C ALA A 306 3.17 -3.66 3.67
N HIS A 307 3.35 -4.94 3.99
CA HIS A 307 4.62 -5.64 3.77
C HIS A 307 4.92 -5.85 2.27
N LEU A 308 3.94 -6.26 1.47
CA LEU A 308 4.09 -6.39 0.01
C LEU A 308 4.47 -5.05 -0.63
N HIS A 309 3.85 -3.99 -0.14
CA HIS A 309 4.12 -2.63 -0.59
C HIS A 309 5.51 -2.17 -0.21
N ALA A 310 5.94 -2.40 1.03
CA ALA A 310 7.28 -2.09 1.49
C ALA A 310 8.37 -2.87 0.72
N VAL A 311 8.12 -4.14 0.38
CA VAL A 311 9.01 -4.95 -0.45
C VAL A 311 9.11 -4.41 -1.88
N ARG A 312 8.00 -3.96 -2.47
CA ARG A 312 7.99 -3.33 -3.81
C ARG A 312 8.73 -1.99 -3.84
N ARG A 313 8.92 -1.37 -2.68
CA ARG A 313 9.60 -0.09 -2.49
C ARG A 313 11.08 -0.21 -2.13
N LEU A 314 11.64 -1.42 -2.07
CA LEU A 314 13.07 -1.58 -1.84
C LEU A 314 13.86 -0.89 -2.97
N GLU A 315 14.63 0.12 -2.60
CA GLU A 315 15.50 0.87 -3.51
C GLU A 315 16.80 0.09 -3.68
N PHE A 316 16.88 -0.76 -4.68
CA PHE A 316 18.08 -1.58 -4.95
C PHE A 316 19.35 -0.79 -5.32
N GLY A 317 19.30 0.55 -5.31
CA GLY A 317 20.50 1.41 -5.34
C GLY A 317 21.04 1.78 -3.95
N ALA A 318 20.31 1.50 -2.87
CA ALA A 318 20.78 1.71 -1.51
C ALA A 318 21.80 0.62 -1.10
N PRO A 319 22.68 0.89 -0.12
CA PRO A 319 23.63 -0.10 0.38
C PRO A 319 22.94 -1.41 0.80
N PRO A 320 23.47 -2.60 0.45
CA PRO A 320 22.85 -3.88 0.75
C PRO A 320 22.53 -4.06 2.24
N ALA A 321 23.40 -3.58 3.14
CA ALA A 321 23.16 -3.59 4.58
C ALA A 321 21.90 -2.81 5.00
N ARG A 322 21.64 -1.65 4.38
CA ARG A 322 20.43 -0.84 4.65
C ARG A 322 19.17 -1.57 4.15
N LEU A 323 19.25 -2.25 3.01
CA LEU A 323 18.15 -3.05 2.49
C LEU A 323 17.87 -4.26 3.38
N ALA A 324 18.90 -4.97 3.83
CA ALA A 324 18.78 -6.08 4.76
C ALA A 324 18.13 -5.64 6.09
N ALA A 325 18.58 -4.50 6.64
CA ALA A 325 17.99 -3.91 7.83
C ALA A 325 16.51 -3.54 7.63
N ALA A 326 16.15 -2.96 6.47
CA ALA A 326 14.76 -2.64 6.15
C ALA A 326 13.88 -3.90 6.09
N VAL A 327 14.32 -4.96 5.41
CA VAL A 327 13.58 -6.23 5.31
C VAL A 327 13.46 -6.90 6.69
N THR A 328 14.52 -6.84 7.50
CA THR A 328 14.53 -7.37 8.87
C THR A 328 13.51 -6.66 9.76
N TRP A 329 13.47 -5.33 9.68
CA TRP A 329 12.48 -4.52 10.40
C TRP A 329 11.04 -4.85 9.97
N MET A 330 10.80 -5.09 8.68
CA MET A 330 9.50 -5.55 8.18
C MET A 330 9.12 -6.92 8.77
N ALA A 331 10.06 -7.86 8.80
CA ALA A 331 9.87 -9.18 9.40
C ALA A 331 9.54 -9.07 10.89
N GLN A 332 10.26 -8.23 11.64
CA GLN A 332 10.01 -7.97 13.06
C GLN A 332 8.62 -7.37 13.33
N ARG A 333 8.14 -6.45 12.48
CA ARG A 333 6.77 -5.92 12.58
C ARG A 333 5.72 -7.02 12.38
N ARG A 334 5.91 -7.88 11.38
CA ARG A 334 4.99 -8.99 11.11
C ARG A 334 5.03 -10.04 12.22
N GLU A 335 6.21 -10.31 12.76
CA GLU A 335 6.38 -11.23 13.88
C GLU A 335 5.67 -10.73 15.13
N ARG A 336 5.73 -9.42 15.43
CA ARG A 336 4.94 -8.81 16.51
C ARG A 336 3.44 -9.03 16.33
N LEU A 337 2.89 -8.79 15.14
CA LEU A 337 1.47 -9.05 14.87
C LEU A 337 1.12 -10.53 15.03
N ALA A 338 1.96 -11.43 14.50
CA ALA A 338 1.74 -12.87 14.64
C ALA A 338 1.77 -13.33 16.10
N ARG A 339 2.67 -12.77 16.92
CA ARG A 339 2.73 -13.03 18.37
C ARG A 339 1.48 -12.52 19.08
N TRP A 340 1.04 -11.29 18.79
CA TRP A 340 -0.22 -10.77 19.35
C TRP A 340 -1.42 -11.64 18.96
N THR A 341 -1.47 -12.07 17.71
CA THR A 341 -2.51 -12.97 17.22
C THR A 341 -2.49 -14.31 17.94
N LEU A 342 -1.30 -14.90 18.11
CA LEU A 342 -1.14 -16.17 18.83
C LEU A 342 -1.58 -16.05 20.29
N VAL A 343 -1.17 -14.97 20.96
CA VAL A 343 -1.56 -14.68 22.34
C VAL A 343 -3.08 -14.51 22.44
N LEU A 344 -3.70 -13.79 21.50
CA LEU A 344 -5.15 -13.54 21.51
C LEU A 344 -5.97 -14.66 20.87
N ALA A 345 -5.34 -15.68 20.27
CA ALA A 345 -6.01 -16.73 19.53
C ALA A 345 -7.13 -17.41 20.36
N PRO A 346 -6.94 -17.74 21.65
CA PRO A 346 -8.01 -18.32 22.46
C PRO A 346 -9.28 -17.44 22.54
N LEU A 347 -9.11 -16.12 22.55
CA LEU A 347 -10.23 -15.16 22.57
C LEU A 347 -10.96 -15.09 21.22
N PHE A 348 -10.30 -15.44 20.11
CA PHE A 348 -10.92 -15.47 18.79
C PHE A 348 -11.51 -16.83 18.41
N VAL A 349 -11.03 -17.92 19.03
CA VAL A 349 -11.59 -19.27 18.84
C VAL A 349 -13.07 -19.30 19.23
N LEU A 350 -13.46 -18.62 20.31
CA LEU A 350 -14.86 -18.57 20.75
C LEU A 350 -15.78 -17.87 19.73
N PRO A 351 -15.51 -16.62 19.30
CA PRO A 351 -16.22 -16.00 18.18
C PRO A 351 -16.26 -16.85 16.92
N ALA A 352 -15.14 -17.49 16.55
CA ALA A 352 -15.08 -18.35 15.39
C ALA A 352 -16.00 -19.56 15.53
N ALA A 353 -16.03 -20.21 16.70
CA ALA A 353 -16.92 -21.32 16.98
C ALA A 353 -18.40 -20.90 16.88
N VAL A 354 -18.78 -19.73 17.42
CA VAL A 354 -20.15 -19.19 17.29
C VAL A 354 -20.52 -19.03 15.82
N VAL A 355 -19.70 -18.30 15.06
CA VAL A 355 -19.98 -17.96 13.67
C VAL A 355 -20.02 -19.23 12.81
N LEU A 356 -19.03 -20.10 12.95
CA LEU A 356 -18.95 -21.35 12.17
C LEU A 356 -20.08 -22.31 12.50
N THR A 357 -20.41 -22.50 13.78
CA THR A 357 -21.48 -23.43 14.16
C THR A 357 -22.84 -22.91 13.68
N LYS A 358 -23.08 -21.59 13.80
CA LYS A 358 -24.30 -20.99 13.29
C LYS A 358 -24.38 -21.06 11.76
N ALA A 359 -23.29 -20.78 11.06
CA ALA A 359 -23.25 -20.80 9.61
C ALA A 359 -23.36 -22.22 9.02
N ALA A 360 -22.67 -23.20 9.61
CA ALA A 360 -22.61 -24.56 9.06
C ALA A 360 -23.77 -25.44 9.51
N PHE A 361 -24.26 -25.28 10.75
CA PHE A 361 -25.25 -26.17 11.35
C PHE A 361 -26.54 -25.47 11.78
N GLY A 362 -26.63 -24.15 11.66
CA GLY A 362 -27.80 -23.38 12.12
C GLY A 362 -27.91 -23.26 13.65
N ILE A 363 -26.98 -23.86 14.41
CA ILE A 363 -27.04 -23.93 15.87
C ILE A 363 -26.57 -22.61 16.49
N ASP A 364 -27.38 -22.08 17.41
CA ASP A 364 -27.04 -20.91 18.21
C ASP A 364 -26.35 -21.34 19.51
N LEU A 365 -25.02 -21.27 19.54
CA LEU A 365 -24.24 -21.65 20.74
C LEU A 365 -24.55 -20.79 21.98
N PHE A 366 -25.06 -19.56 21.82
CA PHE A 366 -25.45 -18.75 22.97
C PHE A 366 -26.71 -19.30 23.65
N VAL A 367 -27.56 -20.00 22.89
CA VAL A 367 -28.76 -20.65 23.41
C VAL A 367 -28.46 -22.08 23.83
N ALA A 368 -27.61 -22.78 23.08
CA ALA A 368 -27.30 -24.19 23.32
C ALA A 368 -26.43 -24.45 24.57
N LEU A 369 -25.63 -23.47 25.00
CA LEU A 369 -24.71 -23.61 26.12
C LEU A 369 -25.16 -22.78 27.33
N PRO A 370 -25.06 -23.31 28.56
CA PRO A 370 -25.43 -22.56 29.75
C PRO A 370 -24.47 -21.37 29.97
N PRO A 371 -24.94 -20.24 30.52
CA PRO A 371 -24.12 -19.04 30.73
C PRO A 371 -22.83 -19.31 31.53
N GLY A 372 -22.87 -20.22 32.51
CA GLY A 372 -21.70 -20.61 33.30
C GLY A 372 -20.58 -21.25 32.46
N LEU A 373 -20.93 -21.98 31.41
CA LEU A 373 -19.95 -22.56 30.50
C LEU A 373 -19.27 -21.48 29.64
N TRP A 374 -20.02 -20.48 29.17
CA TRP A 374 -19.45 -19.35 28.44
C TRP A 374 -18.43 -18.58 29.28
N LEU A 375 -18.75 -18.33 30.55
CA LEU A 375 -17.81 -17.69 31.49
C LEU A 375 -16.57 -18.57 31.70
N ALA A 376 -16.75 -19.87 31.95
CA ALA A 376 -15.65 -20.80 32.16
C ALA A 376 -14.72 -20.88 30.95
N VAL A 377 -15.27 -20.99 29.73
CA VAL A 377 -14.47 -21.04 28.51
C VAL A 377 -13.79 -19.69 28.23
N GLY A 378 -14.45 -18.57 28.51
CA GLY A 378 -13.86 -17.23 28.40
C GLY A 378 -12.68 -17.03 29.35
N VAL A 379 -12.81 -17.46 30.62
CA VAL A 379 -11.71 -17.42 31.61
C VAL A 379 -10.58 -18.37 31.19
N ALA A 380 -10.89 -19.59 30.75
CA ALA A 380 -9.89 -20.53 30.26
C ALA A 380 -9.12 -19.97 29.05
N ALA A 381 -9.81 -19.31 28.12
CA ALA A 381 -9.21 -18.64 26.97
C ALA A 381 -8.28 -17.49 27.40
N ALA A 382 -8.69 -16.66 28.35
CA ALA A 382 -7.85 -15.59 28.90
C ALA A 382 -6.59 -16.15 29.60
N CYS A 383 -6.74 -17.19 30.42
CA CYS A 383 -5.61 -17.88 31.06
C CYS A 383 -4.65 -18.48 30.03
N ALA A 384 -5.18 -19.17 29.01
CA ALA A 384 -4.37 -19.73 27.92
C ALA A 384 -3.60 -18.62 27.16
N SER A 385 -4.24 -17.47 26.93
CA SER A 385 -3.62 -16.30 26.31
C SER A 385 -2.43 -15.79 27.13
N LEU A 386 -2.59 -15.69 28.45
CA LEU A 386 -1.52 -15.28 29.38
C LEU A 386 -0.38 -16.29 29.45
N LEU A 387 -0.68 -17.59 29.42
CA LEU A 387 0.33 -18.64 29.38
C LEU A 387 1.13 -18.59 28.07
N LEU A 388 0.46 -18.41 26.93
CA LEU A 388 1.10 -18.25 25.63
C LEU A 388 1.98 -16.99 25.58
N ALA A 389 1.55 -15.90 26.22
CA ALA A 389 2.36 -14.67 26.33
C ALA A 389 3.64 -14.89 27.15
N ARG A 390 3.62 -15.81 28.13
CA ARG A 390 4.77 -16.15 28.98
C ARG A 390 5.65 -17.27 28.39
N ALA A 391 5.10 -18.12 27.53
CA ALA A 391 5.83 -19.24 26.94
C ALA A 391 7.01 -18.75 26.10
N ARG A 392 8.19 -19.37 26.28
CA ARG A 392 9.43 -19.01 25.57
C ARG A 392 9.28 -19.18 24.05
N ALA A 393 10.00 -18.33 23.31
CA ALA A 393 9.95 -18.20 21.85
C ALA A 393 10.18 -19.50 21.04
N ARG A 394 10.72 -20.56 21.64
CA ARG A 394 11.14 -21.78 20.93
C ARG A 394 9.97 -22.64 20.43
N PHE A 395 8.87 -22.74 21.19
CA PHE A 395 7.65 -23.47 20.75
C PHE A 395 6.79 -22.67 19.77
N ALA A 396 6.93 -21.35 19.77
CA ALA A 396 6.11 -20.47 18.95
C ALA A 396 6.56 -20.38 17.48
N ALA A 397 7.82 -20.72 17.16
CA ALA A 397 8.37 -20.53 15.81
C ALA A 397 7.55 -21.17 14.66
N PRO A 398 7.15 -22.45 14.71
CA PRO A 398 6.35 -23.04 13.63
C PRO A 398 4.95 -22.41 13.53
N LEU A 399 4.32 -22.10 14.68
CA LEU A 399 3.01 -21.44 14.73
C LEU A 399 3.07 -20.01 14.16
N LEU A 400 4.10 -19.25 14.51
CA LEU A 400 4.33 -17.90 13.98
C LEU A 400 4.59 -17.93 12.47
N ALA A 401 5.30 -18.96 11.98
CA ALA A 401 5.49 -19.15 10.54
C ALA A 401 4.17 -19.46 9.83
N ALA A 402 3.30 -20.28 10.42
CA ALA A 402 1.96 -20.59 9.90
C ALA A 402 1.04 -19.36 9.89
N ILE A 403 0.93 -18.64 11.00
CA ILE A 403 0.16 -17.37 11.12
C ILE A 403 0.72 -16.31 10.15
N GLY A 404 2.05 -16.31 9.97
CA GLY A 404 2.73 -15.46 9.00
C GLY A 404 2.63 -15.94 7.56
N THR A 405 1.90 -17.02 7.25
CA THR A 405 1.75 -17.58 5.88
C THR A 405 3.09 -17.75 5.14
N GLY A 406 4.14 -18.13 5.87
CA GLY A 406 5.50 -18.30 5.35
C GLY A 406 6.26 -16.99 5.05
N CYS A 407 5.64 -15.81 5.17
CA CYS A 407 6.32 -14.55 4.83
C CYS A 407 7.50 -14.25 5.76
N LEU A 408 7.46 -14.65 7.04
CA LEU A 408 8.57 -14.45 7.98
C LEU A 408 9.84 -15.16 7.53
N GLY A 409 9.72 -16.43 7.11
CA GLY A 409 10.86 -17.20 6.61
C GLY A 409 11.39 -16.63 5.30
N SER A 410 10.49 -16.25 4.37
CA SER A 410 10.89 -15.64 3.11
C SER A 410 11.55 -14.26 3.28
N SER A 411 11.12 -13.45 4.24
CA SER A 411 11.77 -12.17 4.57
C SER A 411 13.15 -12.37 5.16
N ARG A 412 13.34 -13.34 6.07
CA ARG A 412 14.67 -13.66 6.63
C ARG A 412 15.63 -14.09 5.53
N ARG A 413 15.22 -15.03 4.66
CA ARG A 413 16.02 -15.44 3.48
C ARG A 413 16.40 -14.28 2.57
N LEU A 414 15.49 -13.32 2.36
CA LEU A 414 15.79 -12.13 1.57
C LEU A 414 16.78 -11.21 2.29
N ALA A 415 16.63 -11.00 3.60
CA ALA A 415 17.56 -10.22 4.40
C ALA A 415 18.96 -10.84 4.42
N ASP A 416 19.06 -12.16 4.61
CA ASP A 416 20.33 -12.91 4.59
C ASP A 416 21.01 -12.81 3.22
N ALA A 417 20.23 -12.96 2.13
CA ALA A 417 20.75 -12.79 0.77
C ALA A 417 21.26 -11.36 0.51
N LEU A 418 20.56 -10.33 1.02
CA LEU A 418 21.02 -8.94 0.92
C LEU A 418 22.29 -8.70 1.76
N ALA A 419 22.37 -9.27 2.95
CA ALA A 419 23.53 -9.15 3.83
C ALA A 419 24.78 -9.83 3.23
N ALA A 420 24.61 -10.96 2.54
CA ALA A 420 25.71 -11.64 1.85
C ALA A 420 26.35 -10.83 0.70
N HIS A 421 25.66 -9.80 0.21
CA HIS A 421 26.18 -8.87 -0.81
C HIS A 421 26.75 -7.59 -0.20
N ALA A 422 26.71 -7.41 1.12
CA ALA A 422 27.40 -6.31 1.76
C ALA A 422 28.92 -6.54 1.63
N PRO A 423 29.71 -5.52 1.25
CA PRO A 423 31.16 -5.65 1.29
C PRO A 423 31.58 -6.08 2.69
N ALA A 424 32.51 -7.03 2.80
CA ALA A 424 33.13 -7.34 4.08
C ALA A 424 33.74 -6.03 4.59
N ASP A 425 33.30 -5.54 5.75
CA ASP A 425 33.92 -4.38 6.40
C ASP A 425 35.40 -4.75 6.60
N THR A 426 36.26 -4.25 5.73
CA THR A 426 37.71 -4.29 5.91
C THR A 426 38.03 -3.25 6.97
N GLY A 427 37.77 -3.63 8.22
CA GLY A 427 38.10 -2.84 9.41
C GLY A 427 39.60 -2.71 9.61
#